data_AF-A0A353RAU6-F1
#
_entry.id   AF-A0A353RAU6-F1
#
_cell.length_a   1.000
_cell.length_b   1.000
_cell.length_c   1.000
_cell.angle_alpha   90.00
_cell.angle_beta   90.00
_cell.angle_gamma   90.00
#
_symmetry.space_group_name_H-M   'P 1'
#
loop_
_entity.id
_entity.type
_entity.pdbx_description
1 polymer ?
#
loop_
_entity_poly.entity_id
_entity_poly.type
_entity_poly.pdbx_seq_one_letter_code
_entity_poly.pdbx_strand_id
1 'polypeptide(L)' 'MPSFVHLHVHTQYSILDGAAFIPKLFDKADADNQPALAITDHGNMYGVKEFL' A
#
# COMPACT_ATOMS: atom_id res chain seq x y z
N MET A 1 14.81 6.22 15.71
CA MET A 1 15.06 5.60 14.40
C MET A 1 14.68 6.61 13.32
N PRO A 2 15.32 6.60 12.14
CA PRO A 2 14.90 7.47 11.03
C PRO A 2 13.46 7.15 10.62
N SER A 3 12.72 8.17 10.19
CA SER A 3 11.38 7.99 9.62
C SER A 3 11.49 7.20 8.31
N PHE A 4 10.57 6.27 8.08
CA PHE A 4 10.54 5.41 6.91
C PHE A 4 9.13 5.34 6.33
N VAL A 5 9.03 5.28 5.00
CA VAL A 5 7.78 5.15 4.26
C VAL A 5 7.98 4.25 3.05
N HIS A 6 7.03 3.35 2.79
CA HIS A 6 7.02 2.60 1.54
C HIS A 6 6.42 3.44 0.41
N LEU A 7 7.21 3.65 -0.65
CA LEU A 7 6.80 4.38 -1.85
C LEU A 7 6.49 3.47 -3.06
N HIS A 8 6.73 2.16 -2.92
CA HIS A 8 6.48 1.16 -3.97
C HIS A 8 5.86 -0.07 -3.31
N VAL A 9 4.54 -0.25 -3.48
CA VAL A 9 3.78 -1.35 -2.89
C VAL A 9 2.70 -1.79 -3.87
N HIS A 10 2.58 -3.10 -4.08
CA HIS A 10 1.52 -3.69 -4.91
C HIS A 10 0.38 -4.16 -4.00
N THR A 11 -0.83 -3.68 -4.26
CA THR A 11 -2.06 -4.04 -3.54
C THR A 11 -2.70 -5.29 -4.15
N GLN A 12 -3.86 -5.71 -3.64
CA GLN A 12 -4.68 -6.75 -4.27
C GLN A 12 -5.09 -6.46 -5.73
N TYR A 13 -4.94 -5.22 -6.19
CA TYR A 13 -5.26 -4.80 -7.56
C TYR A 13 -4.12 -5.05 -8.57
N SER A 14 -2.94 -5.45 -8.10
CA SER A 14 -1.95 -6.14 -8.92
C SER A 14 -2.36 -7.61 -9.09
N ILE A 15 -3.31 -7.88 -9.98
CA ILE A 15 -4.09 -9.15 -10.03
C ILE A 15 -3.23 -10.43 -10.08
N LEU A 16 -2.03 -10.37 -10.65
CA LEU A 16 -1.17 -11.54 -10.82
C LEU A 16 -0.30 -11.86 -9.60
N ASP A 17 0.10 -10.87 -8.81
CA ASP A 17 1.14 -11.01 -7.76
C ASP A 17 0.87 -10.20 -6.47
N GLY A 18 -0.12 -9.33 -6.49
CA GLY A 18 -0.53 -8.47 -5.39
C GLY A 18 -1.28 -9.21 -4.30
N ALA A 19 -0.68 -9.34 -3.13
CA ALA A 19 -1.26 -10.03 -1.97
C ALA A 19 -1.63 -9.09 -0.81
N ALA A 20 -1.38 -7.79 -0.94
CA ALA A 20 -1.56 -6.82 0.13
C ALA A 20 -2.93 -6.16 0.04
N PHE A 21 -3.84 -6.53 0.96
CA PHE A 21 -5.16 -5.90 1.07
C PHE A 21 -5.05 -4.49 1.67
N ILE A 22 -5.65 -3.49 1.02
CA ILE A 22 -5.56 -2.07 1.43
C ILE A 22 -5.85 -1.83 2.93
N PRO A 23 -6.92 -2.37 3.55
CA PRO A 23 -7.15 -2.18 4.99
C PRO A 23 -6.00 -2.70 5.87
N LYS A 24 -5.44 -3.87 5.52
CA LYS A 24 -4.31 -4.46 6.26
C LYS A 24 -3.01 -3.68 6.04
N LEU A 25 -2.85 -3.04 4.89
CA LEU A 25 -1.73 -2.16 4.62
C LEU A 25 -1.76 -0.92 5.54
N PHE A 26 -2.92 -0.34 5.79
CA PHE A 26 -3.07 0.76 6.75
C PHE A 26 -2.75 0.33 8.17
N ASP A 27 -3.31 -0.79 8.63
CA ASP A 27 -3.01 -1.33 9.97
C ASP A 27 -1.50 -1.56 10.15
N LYS A 28 -0.83 -2.06 9.11
CA LYS A 28 0.62 -2.33 9.15
C LYS A 28 1.45 -1.05 9.13
N ALA A 29 1.09 -0.07 8.30
CA ALA A 29 1.77 1.21 8.22
C ALA A 29 1.69 1.98 9.54
N ASP A 30 0.52 1.98 10.19
CA ASP A 30 0.31 2.59 11.51
C ASP A 30 1.13 1.88 12.60
N ALA A 31 1.07 0.55 12.65
CA ALA A 31 1.86 -0.25 13.60
C ALA A 31 3.38 -0.01 13.46
N ASP A 32 3.86 0.24 12.24
CA ASP A 32 5.26 0.52 11.95
C ASP A 32 5.62 2.01 12.07
N ASN A 33 4.69 2.87 12.51
CA ASN A 33 4.84 4.33 12.62
C ASN A 33 5.27 5.00 11.31
N GLN A 34 4.77 4.51 10.17
CA GLN A 34 5.02 5.12 8.86
C GLN A 34 4.05 6.29 8.65
N PRO A 35 4.54 7.54 8.51
CA PRO A 35 3.66 8.71 8.40
C PRO A 35 2.94 8.82 7.05
N ALA A 36 3.32 8.01 6.06
CA ALA A 36 2.70 7.95 4.75
C ALA A 36 2.91 6.57 4.12
N LEU A 37 2.08 6.25 3.14
CA LEU A 37 2.14 5.03 2.35
C LEU A 37 1.78 5.36 0.90
N ALA A 38 2.46 4.73 -0.07
CA ALA A 38 2.07 4.78 -1.49
C ALA A 38 1.69 3.39 -2.01
N ILE A 39 0.80 3.36 -2.99
CA ILE A 39 0.47 2.18 -3.78
C ILE A 39 0.87 2.39 -5.24
N THR A 40 1.44 1.37 -5.85
CA THR A 40 2.03 1.39 -7.20
C THR A 40 1.70 0.09 -7.91
N ASP A 41 0.40 -0.17 -8.16
CA ASP A 41 -0.05 -1.40 -8.80
C ASP A 41 0.47 -1.55 -10.25
N HIS A 42 0.53 -2.79 -10.74
CA HIS A 42 1.01 -3.08 -12.09
C HIS A 42 0.10 -2.51 -13.17
N GLY A 43 0.55 -1.42 -13.79
CA GLY A 43 -0.07 -0.83 -14.97
C GLY A 43 -1.52 -0.34 -14.77
N ASN A 44 -1.95 -0.17 -13.51
CA ASN A 44 -3.32 0.24 -13.19
C ASN A 44 -3.39 1.09 -11.92
N MET A 45 -4.58 1.65 -11.66
CA MET A 45 -4.91 2.47 -10.49
C MET A 45 -6.27 2.07 -9.91
N TYR A 46 -6.66 0.80 -10.02
CA TYR A 46 -8.00 0.35 -9.62
C TYR A 46 -8.25 0.50 -8.11
N GLY A 47 -7.21 0.34 -7.30
CA GLY A 47 -7.28 0.48 -5.85
C GLY A 47 -7.39 1.90 -5.32
N VAL A 48 -7.24 2.95 -6.16
CA VAL A 48 -7.19 4.34 -5.68
C VAL A 48 -8.44 4.74 -4.89
N LYS A 49 -9.63 4.29 -5.30
CA LYS A 49 -10.87 4.64 -4.60
C LYS A 49 -10.98 3.99 -3.20
N GLU A 50 -10.40 2.81 -3.02
CA GLU A 50 -10.37 2.10 -1.73
C GLU A 50 -9.21 2.59 -0.86
N PHE A 51 -8.15 3.13 -1.48
CA PHE A 51 -6.97 3.67 -0.81
C PHE A 51 -7.16 5.10 -0.24
N LEU A 52 -8.15 5.83 -0.74
CA LEU A 52 -8.56 7.15 -0.23
C LEU A 52 -9.60 7.00 0.89
#